data_AF-A0A2V8C785-F1
#
_entry.id   AF-A0A2V8C785-F1
#
_cell.length_a   1.000
_cell.length_b   1.000
_cell.length_c   1.000
_cell.angle_alpha   90.00
_cell.angle_beta   90.00
_cell.angle_gamma   90.00
#
_symmetry.space_group_name_H-M   'P 1'
#
loop_
_entity.id
_entity.type
_entity.pdbx_description
1 polymer ?
#
loop_
_entity_poly.entity_id
_entity_poly.type
_entity_poly.pdbx_seq_one_letter_code
_entity_poly.pdbx_strand_id
1 'polypeptide(L)' 'MRDLDLLSNISANIAGKTLCAFGDAAVTPVVTTLKHFRHEYEAHIKEGRCTLAADWRARQPVGAH' A
#
# COMPACT_ATOMS: atom_id res chain seq x y z
N MET A 1 -10.08 -2.61 5.85
CA MET A 1 -9.66 -3.90 5.24
C MET A 1 -9.97 -3.99 3.77
N ARG A 2 -11.14 -3.50 3.32
CA ARG A 2 -11.50 -3.36 1.90
C ARG A 2 -10.38 -2.84 0.99
N ASP A 3 -9.58 -1.87 1.46
CA ASP A 3 -8.50 -1.30 0.64
C ASP A 3 -7.36 -2.30 0.38
N LEU A 4 -7.07 -3.22 1.31
CA LEU A 4 -6.08 -4.27 1.10
C LEU A 4 -6.55 -5.30 0.05
N ASP A 5 -7.84 -5.61 0.09
CA ASP A 5 -8.46 -6.51 -0.89
C ASP A 5 -8.46 -5.85 -2.29
N LEU A 6 -8.72 -4.54 -2.34
CA LEU A 6 -8.64 -3.76 -3.57
C LEU A 6 -7.22 -3.75 -4.15
N LEU A 7 -6.20 -3.50 -3.33
CA LEU A 7 -4.79 -3.53 -3.76
C LEU A 7 -4.41 -4.91 -4.32
N SER A 8 -4.86 -5.99 -3.66
CA SER A 8 -4.62 -7.36 -4.11
C SER A 8 -5.31 -7.65 -5.45
N ASN A 9 -6.57 -7.21 -5.60
CA ASN A 9 -7.35 -7.39 -6.82
C ASN A 9 -6.75 -6.64 -8.02
N ILE A 10 -6.38 -5.36 -7.82
CA ILE A 10 -5.75 -4.55 -8.87
C ILE A 10 -4.41 -5.18 -9.28
N SER A 11 -3.59 -5.59 -8.31
CA SER A 11 -2.29 -6.21 -8.60
C SER A 11 -2.45 -7.49 -9.44
N ALA A 12 -3.44 -8.34 -9.11
CA ALA A 12 -3.75 -9.54 -9.88
C ALA A 12 -4.34 -9.27 -11.28
N ASN A 13 -4.84 -8.06 -11.52
CA ASN A 13 -5.34 -7.62 -12.82
C ASN A 13 -4.27 -6.98 -13.71
N ILE A 14 -3.11 -6.63 -13.16
CA ILE A 14 -1.96 -6.10 -13.91
C ILE A 14 -0.91 -7.19 -14.15
N ALA A 15 -0.61 -8.00 -13.13
CA ALA A 15 0.43 -9.03 -13.18
C ALA A 15 0.21 -10.00 -14.35
N GLY A 16 1.17 -10.05 -15.28
CA GLY A 16 1.13 -10.92 -16.46
C GLY A 16 0.02 -10.61 -17.47
N LYS A 17 -0.73 -9.52 -17.28
CA LYS A 17 -1.86 -9.09 -18.12
C LYS A 17 -1.56 -7.80 -18.88
N THR A 18 -0.33 -7.30 -18.81
CA THR A 18 0.11 -6.10 -19.51
C THR A 18 1.28 -6.43 -20.44
N LEU A 19 1.37 -5.71 -21.57
CA LEU A 19 2.46 -5.92 -22.54
C LEU A 19 3.81 -5.38 -22.04
N CYS A 20 3.77 -4.33 -21.23
CA CYS A 20 4.96 -3.65 -20.75
C CYS A 20 5.46 -4.30 -19.46
N ALA A 21 6.73 -4.70 -19.42
CA ALA A 21 7.37 -5.27 -18.24
C ALA A 21 7.36 -4.34 -17.01
N PHE A 22 7.18 -3.03 -17.23
CA PHE A 22 7.00 -2.08 -16.14
C PHE A 22 5.73 -2.34 -15.33
N GLY A 23 4.67 -2.89 -15.95
CA GLY A 23 3.45 -3.27 -15.26
C GLY A 23 3.72 -4.28 -14.14
N ASP A 24 4.45 -5.34 -14.45
CA ASP A 24 4.88 -6.36 -13.48
C ASP A 24 5.85 -5.80 -12.44
N ALA A 25 6.77 -4.92 -12.86
CA ALA A 25 7.68 -4.24 -11.94
C ALA A 25 6.94 -3.36 -10.93
N ALA A 26 5.83 -2.70 -11.34
CA ALA A 26 5.04 -1.85 -10.47
C ALA A 26 4.19 -2.63 -9.44
N VAL A 27 3.70 -3.82 -9.78
CA VAL A 27 2.91 -4.65 -8.84
C VAL A 27 3.77 -5.44 -7.85
N THR A 28 5.00 -5.78 -8.22
CA THR A 28 5.94 -6.52 -7.36
C THR A 28 6.09 -5.89 -5.96
N PRO A 29 6.37 -4.58 -5.79
CA PRO A 29 6.46 -3.99 -4.46
C PRO A 29 5.14 -4.07 -3.70
N VAL A 30 3.99 -3.87 -4.34
CA VAL A 30 2.67 -3.93 -3.69
C VAL A 30 2.40 -5.32 -3.12
N VAL A 31 2.60 -6.38 -3.92
CA VAL A 31 2.31 -7.75 -3.49
C VAL A 31 3.30 -8.20 -2.40
N THR A 32 4.58 -7.86 -2.55
CA THR A 32 5.62 -8.25 -1.58
C THR A 32 5.45 -7.54 -0.25
N THR A 33 5.15 -6.24 -0.23
CA THR A 33 4.95 -5.51 1.03
C THR A 33 3.66 -5.93 1.72
N LEU A 34 2.58 -6.21 0.97
CA LEU A 34 1.37 -6.78 1.55
C LEU A 34 1.62 -8.16 2.17
N LYS A 35 2.50 -8.98 1.57
CA LYS A 35 2.87 -10.29 2.13
C LYS A 35 3.67 -10.17 3.42
N HIS A 36 4.67 -9.29 3.46
CA HIS A 36 5.63 -9.22 4.57
C HIS A 36 5.20 -8.26 5.70
N PHE A 37 4.52 -7.17 5.34
CA PHE A 37 4.21 -6.06 6.25
C PHE A 37 2.70 -5.83 6.41
N ARG A 38 1.86 -6.85 6.12
CA ARG A 38 0.39 -6.73 6.19
C ARG A 38 -0.09 -6.06 7.49
N HIS A 39 0.48 -6.46 8.61
CA HIS A 39 0.13 -5.96 9.93
C HIS A 39 0.37 -4.45 10.08
N GLU A 40 1.38 -3.89 9.41
CA GLU A 40 1.61 -2.44 9.41
C GLU A 40 0.49 -1.71 8.66
N TYR A 41 0.11 -2.19 7.48
CA TYR A 41 -1.04 -1.65 6.75
C TYR A 41 -2.32 -1.71 7.60
N GLU A 42 -2.56 -2.83 8.28
CA GLU A 42 -3.71 -2.95 9.16
C GLU A 42 -3.69 -1.94 10.30
N ALA A 43 -2.53 -1.72 10.92
CA ALA A 43 -2.37 -0.72 11.96
C ALA A 43 -2.64 0.69 11.43
N HIS A 44 -2.14 1.03 10.23
CA HIS A 44 -2.40 2.32 9.60
C HIS A 44 -3.89 2.54 9.30
N ILE A 45 -4.59 1.50 8.86
CA ILE A 45 -6.03 1.55 8.59
C ILE A 45 -6.83 1.71 9.89
N LYS A 46 -6.51 0.94 10.93
CA LYS A 46 -7.23 0.97 12.21
C LYS A 46 -7.03 2.28 12.96
N GLU A 47 -5.80 2.80 12.97
CA GLU A 47 -5.44 4.02 13.69
C GLU A 47 -5.73 5.29 12.87
N GLY A 48 -6.03 5.15 11.57
CA GLY A 48 -6.24 6.29 10.66
C GLY A 48 -5.01 7.17 10.47
N ARG A 49 -3.82 6.69 10.87
CA ARG A 49 -2.54 7.43 10.81
C ARG A 49 -1.37 6.46 10.70
N CYS A 50 -0.22 7.00 10.31
CA CYS A 50 1.03 6.25 10.42
C CYS A 50 1.39 6.00 11.89
N THR A 51 1.69 4.75 12.23
CA THR A 51 2.07 4.33 13.59
C THR A 51 3.55 4.55 13.90
N LEU A 52 4.38 4.70 12.86
CA LEU A 52 5.81 4.92 13.01
C LEU A 52 6.11 6.40 13.29
N ALA A 53 7.03 6.64 14.21
CA ALA A 53 7.53 7.98 14.49
C ALA A 53 8.32 8.52 13.28
N ALA A 54 8.04 9.75 12.88
CA ALA A 54 8.84 10.49 11.93
C ALA A 54 8.76 11.98 12.28
N ASP A 55 9.92 12.62 12.38
CA ASP A 55 10.09 14.04 12.70
C ASP A 55 9.39 14.97 11.70
N TRP A 56 9.33 14.55 10.43
CA TRP A 56 8.66 15.30 9.36
C TRP A 56 7.13 15.17 9.37
N ARG A 57 6.56 14.08 9.90
CA ARG A 57 5.10 13.91 9.97
C ARG A 57 4.42 14.82 10.98
N ALA A 58 5.15 15.26 12.01
CA ALA A 58 4.66 16.27 12.94
C ALA A 58 4.39 17.63 12.28
N ARG A 59 4.91 17.85 11.06
CA ARG A 59 4.84 19.14 10.35
C ARG A 59 3.60 19.31 9.48
N GLN A 60 2.87 18.23 9.16
CA GLN A 60 1.68 18.33 8.30
C GLN A 60 0.64 17.25 8.66
N PRO A 61 -0.56 17.61 9.13
CA PRO A 61 -1.61 16.64 9.40
C PRO A 61 -2.10 16.02 8.08
N VAL A 62 -2.17 14.68 8.05
CA VAL A 62 -2.76 13.94 6.93
C VAL A 62 -4.26 14.23 6.91
N GLY A 63 -4.77 14.89 5.86
CA GLY A 63 -6.21 15.17 5.68
C GLY A 63 -6.63 16.64 5.49
N ALA A 64 -5.71 17.56 5.15
CA ALA A 64 -6.05 18.96 4.86
C ALA A 64 -6.55 19.22 3.41
N HIS A 65 -7.15 18.23 2.77
CA HIS A 65 -7.70 18.33 1.40
C HIS A 65 -9.11 17.75 1.35
#